data_AF-A0A974P374-F1
#
_entry.id   AF-A0A974P374-F1
#
_cell.length_a   1.000
_cell.length_b   1.000
_cell.length_c   1.000
_cell.angle_alpha   90.00
_cell.angle_beta   90.00
_cell.angle_gamma   90.00
#
_symmetry.space_group_name_H-M   'P 1'
#
loop_
_entity.id
_entity.type
_entity.pdbx_description
1 polymer ?
#
loop_
_entity_poly.entity_id
_entity_poly.type
_entity_poly.pdbx_seq_one_letter_code
_entity_poly.pdbx_strand_id
1 'polypeptide(L)'
;MAALAEAVALAARMRPRKWEFYAEAIADRIIQRAASGETMAEIAAAKGLPGKVDIRRWKRLRPDFAKALRLAKLGGQMRRSAKPSRLTPALFDHILTQMTTGASLRQVAQVPGMPHYVTLMAWQRRDPAFAKMLAWAREEGHWARGLDEVARVDALAARHRRSPDRHGRACPGHP
;
A
#
# COMPACT_ATOMS: atom_id res chain seq x y z
N MET A 1 6.41 -51.59 13.60
CA MET A 1 6.55 -50.12 13.49
C MET A 1 5.27 -49.42 13.03
N ALA A 2 4.55 -49.90 11.99
CA ALA A 2 3.33 -49.26 11.49
C ALA A 2 2.20 -49.13 12.54
N ALA A 3 1.91 -50.18 13.30
CA ALA A 3 0.84 -50.16 14.33
C ALA A 3 1.08 -49.14 15.45
N LEU A 4 2.34 -48.88 15.81
CA LEU A 4 2.69 -47.89 16.84
C LEU A 4 2.46 -46.45 16.33
N ALA A 5 2.78 -46.18 15.06
CA ALA A 5 2.53 -44.89 14.43
C ALA A 5 1.02 -44.59 14.30
N GLU A 6 0.23 -45.61 13.96
CA GLU A 6 -1.22 -45.50 13.83
C GLU A 6 -1.90 -45.29 15.19
N ALA A 7 -1.46 -45.98 16.24
CA ALA A 7 -1.92 -45.78 17.61
C ALA A 7 -1.58 -44.38 18.15
N VAL A 8 -0.37 -43.86 17.86
CA VAL A 8 0.04 -42.50 18.24
C VAL A 8 -0.79 -41.45 17.49
N ALA A 9 -1.08 -41.65 16.21
CA ALA A 9 -1.93 -40.76 15.43
C ALA A 9 -3.39 -40.77 15.93
N LEU A 10 -3.91 -41.94 16.31
CA LEU A 10 -5.24 -42.07 16.89
C LEU A 10 -5.31 -41.40 18.27
N ALA A 11 -4.33 -41.63 19.14
CA ALA A 11 -4.26 -40.99 20.45
C ALA A 11 -4.13 -39.45 20.33
N ALA A 12 -3.39 -38.95 19.34
CA ALA A 12 -3.32 -37.52 19.06
C ALA A 12 -4.66 -36.94 18.59
N ARG A 13 -5.49 -37.71 17.86
CA ARG A 13 -6.85 -37.33 17.47
C ARG A 13 -7.84 -37.36 18.64
N MET A 14 -7.63 -38.26 19.60
CA MET A 14 -8.47 -38.41 20.80
C MET A 14 -8.07 -37.51 21.96
N ARG A 15 -6.92 -36.83 21.90
CA ARG A 15 -6.55 -35.85 22.93
C ARG A 15 -7.66 -34.81 23.06
N PRO A 16 -8.28 -34.68 24.24
CA PRO A 16 -9.34 -33.71 24.45
C PRO A 16 -8.78 -32.34 24.11
N ARG A 17 -9.51 -31.59 23.28
CA ARG A 17 -9.01 -30.28 22.87
C ARG A 17 -8.98 -29.41 24.12
N LYS A 18 -7.84 -28.78 24.37
CA LYS A 18 -7.60 -27.90 25.54
C LYS A 18 -8.66 -26.79 25.71
N TRP A 19 -9.45 -26.53 24.65
CA TRP A 19 -10.52 -25.55 24.60
C TRP A 19 -11.86 -26.17 24.14
N GLU A 20 -12.24 -27.32 24.72
CA GLU A 20 -13.54 -27.94 24.45
C GLU A 20 -14.72 -27.05 24.85
N PHE A 21 -14.52 -26.12 25.79
CA PHE A 21 -15.57 -25.26 26.31
C PHE A 21 -15.41 -23.81 25.85
N TYR A 22 -16.51 -23.26 25.32
CA TYR A 22 -16.67 -21.83 25.10
C TYR A 22 -16.68 -21.12 26.45
N ALA A 23 -15.71 -20.24 26.67
CA ALA A 23 -15.67 -19.37 27.85
C ALA A 23 -15.97 -17.94 27.41
N GLU A 24 -17.03 -17.35 27.97
CA GLU A 24 -17.52 -16.03 27.59
C GLU A 24 -16.45 -14.94 27.77
N ALA A 25 -15.72 -14.95 28.90
CA ALA A 25 -14.60 -14.03 29.13
C ALA A 25 -13.48 -14.12 28.07
N ILE A 26 -13.24 -15.31 27.52
CA ILE A 26 -12.25 -15.50 26.46
C ILE A 26 -12.80 -15.01 25.11
N ALA A 27 -14.09 -15.23 24.85
CA ALA A 27 -14.77 -14.71 23.68
C ALA A 27 -14.78 -13.17 23.66
N ASP A 28 -15.09 -12.53 24.79
CA ASP A 28 -15.05 -11.08 24.95
C ASP A 28 -13.65 -10.53 24.71
N ARG A 29 -12.62 -11.18 25.27
CA ARG A 29 -11.23 -10.80 25.03
C ARG A 29 -10.85 -10.87 23.55
N ILE A 30 -11.33 -11.88 22.83
CA ILE A 30 -11.14 -11.99 21.37
C ILE A 30 -11.84 -10.84 20.63
N ILE A 31 -13.09 -10.53 21.00
CA ILE A 31 -13.87 -9.45 20.40
C ILE A 31 -13.18 -8.10 20.64
N GLN A 32 -12.72 -7.84 21.86
CA GLN A 32 -12.02 -6.61 22.22
C GLN A 32 -10.74 -6.42 21.40
N ARG A 33 -9.90 -7.45 21.29
CA ARG A 33 -8.66 -7.39 20.48
C ARG A 33 -8.96 -7.16 19.00
N ALA A 34 -9.98 -7.84 18.46
CA ALA A 34 -10.41 -7.62 17.08
C ALA A 34 -10.92 -6.18 16.86
N ALA A 35 -11.65 -5.61 17.82
CA ALA A 35 -12.12 -4.22 17.80
C ALA A 35 -10.97 -3.21 17.88
N SER A 36 -9.90 -3.55 18.58
CA SER A 36 -8.64 -2.76 18.61
C SER A 36 -7.85 -2.82 17.30
N GLY A 37 -8.27 -3.67 16.35
CA GLY A 37 -7.64 -3.79 15.03
C GLY A 37 -6.63 -4.91 14.91
N GLU A 38 -6.45 -5.76 15.90
CA GLU A 38 -5.59 -6.93 15.75
C GLU A 38 -6.15 -7.92 14.72
N THR A 39 -5.25 -8.58 13.99
CA THR A 39 -5.58 -9.62 13.03
C THR A 39 -5.93 -10.93 13.75
N MET A 40 -6.71 -11.79 13.09
CA MET A 40 -6.98 -13.12 13.62
C MET A 40 -5.73 -13.99 13.79
N ALA A 41 -4.64 -13.68 13.07
CA ALA A 41 -3.38 -14.38 13.22
C ALA A 41 -2.69 -13.99 14.53
N GLU A 42 -2.61 -12.70 14.83
CA GLU A 42 -2.07 -12.18 16.09
C GLU A 42 -2.89 -12.64 17.29
N ILE A 43 -4.22 -12.54 17.21
CA ILE A 43 -5.12 -13.01 18.27
C ILE A 43 -4.91 -14.49 18.56
N ALA A 44 -4.83 -15.33 17.52
CA ALA A 44 -4.64 -16.77 17.69
C ALA A 44 -3.22 -17.17 18.13
N ALA A 45 -2.23 -16.29 17.94
CA ALA A 45 -0.85 -16.49 18.41
C ALA A 45 -0.67 -16.08 19.88
N ALA A 46 -1.60 -15.29 20.45
CA ALA A 46 -1.49 -14.81 21.82
C ALA A 46 -1.64 -15.95 22.84
N LYS A 47 -0.73 -15.99 23.82
CA LYS A 47 -0.76 -16.97 24.91
C LYS A 47 -2.07 -16.88 25.70
N GLY A 48 -2.69 -18.03 25.94
CA GLY A 48 -3.95 -18.13 26.70
C GLY A 48 -5.22 -17.82 25.89
N LEU A 49 -5.11 -17.60 24.58
CA LEU A 49 -6.26 -17.53 23.67
C LEU A 49 -6.40 -18.84 22.86
N PRO A 50 -7.62 -19.16 22.41
CA PRO A 50 -7.86 -20.34 21.60
C PRO A 50 -7.27 -20.16 20.19
N GLY A 51 -6.88 -21.27 19.57
CA GLY A 51 -6.32 -21.26 18.22
C GLY A 51 -7.36 -20.94 17.15
N LYS A 52 -6.89 -20.70 15.91
CA LYS A 52 -7.76 -20.39 14.75
C LYS A 52 -8.87 -21.43 14.53
N VAL A 53 -8.58 -22.71 14.76
CA VAL A 53 -9.52 -23.82 14.58
C VAL A 53 -10.67 -23.73 15.59
N ASP A 54 -10.37 -23.44 16.85
CA ASP A 54 -11.36 -23.34 17.92
C ASP A 54 -12.23 -22.10 17.75
N ILE A 55 -11.63 -20.94 17.40
CA ILE A 55 -12.40 -19.73 17.07
C ILE A 55 -13.36 -19.99 15.89
N ARG A 56 -12.90 -20.71 14.85
CA ARG A 56 -13.77 -21.10 13.71
C ARG A 56 -14.90 -22.02 14.14
N ARG A 57 -14.64 -22.96 15.06
CA ARG A 57 -15.67 -23.83 15.64
C ARG A 57 -16.68 -23.00 16.44
N TRP A 58 -16.24 -22.10 17.31
CA TRP A 58 -17.10 -21.22 18.10
C TRP A 58 -18.01 -20.38 17.20
N LYS A 59 -17.47 -19.77 16.13
CA LYS A 59 -18.28 -19.03 15.14
C LYS A 59 -19.40 -19.86 14.50
N ARG A 60 -19.21 -21.17 14.31
CA ARG A 60 -20.25 -22.06 13.73
C ARG A 60 -21.31 -22.43 14.76
N LEU A 61 -20.89 -22.67 16.00
CA LEU A 61 -21.79 -23.09 17.08
C LEU A 61 -22.52 -21.92 17.76
N ARG A 62 -22.01 -20.69 17.65
CA ARG A 62 -22.49 -19.51 18.37
C ARG A 62 -22.64 -18.31 17.40
N PRO A 63 -23.83 -18.14 16.78
CA PRO A 63 -24.08 -17.08 15.81
C PRO A 63 -23.96 -15.65 16.38
N ASP A 64 -24.31 -15.48 17.65
CA ASP A 64 -24.14 -14.26 18.45
C ASP A 64 -22.67 -13.83 18.53
N PHE A 65 -21.78 -14.76 18.92
CA PHE A 65 -20.33 -14.52 18.91
C PHE A 65 -19.82 -14.21 17.51
N ALA A 66 -20.30 -14.92 16.49
CA ALA A 66 -19.91 -14.65 15.10
C ALA A 66 -20.32 -13.24 14.65
N LYS A 67 -21.51 -12.77 15.02
CA LYS A 67 -22.00 -11.41 14.75
C LYS A 67 -21.18 -10.37 15.49
N ALA A 68 -20.96 -10.54 16.79
CA ALA A 68 -20.16 -9.63 17.61
C ALA A 68 -18.73 -9.52 17.06
N LEU A 69 -18.09 -10.65 16.76
CA LEU A 69 -16.75 -10.68 16.17
C LEU A 69 -16.70 -10.02 14.78
N ARG A 70 -17.75 -10.16 13.96
CA ARG A 70 -17.85 -9.48 12.66
C ARG A 70 -17.91 -7.96 12.84
N LEU A 71 -18.74 -7.46 13.76
CA LEU A 71 -18.85 -6.04 14.06
C LEU A 71 -17.54 -5.47 14.61
N ALA A 72 -16.92 -6.18 15.56
CA ALA A 72 -15.61 -5.82 16.10
C ALA A 72 -14.53 -5.74 15.01
N LYS A 73 -14.48 -6.73 14.11
CA LYS A 73 -13.55 -6.69 12.97
C LYS A 73 -13.77 -5.50 12.04
N LEU A 74 -15.02 -5.09 11.80
CA LEU A 74 -15.32 -3.90 11.01
C LEU A 74 -14.79 -2.65 11.73
N GLY A 75 -15.06 -2.49 13.02
CA GLY A 75 -14.53 -1.38 13.82
C GLY A 75 -12.99 -1.36 13.86
N GLY A 76 -12.36 -2.50 14.06
CA GLY A 76 -10.90 -2.63 14.07
C GLY A 76 -10.26 -2.44 12.70
N GLN A 77 -10.93 -2.87 11.63
CA GLN A 77 -10.51 -2.56 10.26
C GLN A 77 -10.59 -1.06 10.00
N MET A 78 -11.68 -0.41 10.40
CA MET A 78 -11.81 1.05 10.30
C MET A 78 -10.69 1.75 11.06
N ARG A 79 -10.33 1.29 12.27
CA ARG A 79 -9.19 1.84 13.04
C ARG A 79 -7.83 1.60 12.36
N ARG A 80 -7.60 0.43 11.78
CA ARG A 80 -6.39 0.12 11.00
C ARG A 80 -6.30 0.94 9.72
N SER A 81 -7.41 1.09 8.99
CA SER A 81 -7.50 1.94 7.80
C SER A 81 -7.48 3.43 8.16
N ALA A 82 -7.90 3.77 9.37
CA ALA A 82 -7.77 5.10 9.94
C ALA A 82 -6.39 5.36 10.53
N LYS A 83 -5.43 4.41 10.43
CA LYS A 83 -4.02 4.77 10.37
C LYS A 83 -3.87 5.42 9.00
N PRO A 84 -3.99 6.75 8.89
CA PRO A 84 -3.87 7.37 7.61
C PRO A 84 -2.42 7.08 7.21
N SER A 85 -2.14 6.75 5.96
CA SER A 85 -1.01 7.46 5.38
C SER A 85 -1.36 8.93 5.64
N ARG A 86 -0.79 9.52 6.69
CA ARG A 86 -1.11 10.90 7.02
C ARG A 86 -0.49 11.65 5.88
N LEU A 87 -1.32 12.36 5.13
CA LEU A 87 -0.82 13.45 4.33
C LEU A 87 -0.22 14.43 5.35
N THR A 88 1.07 14.27 5.63
CA THR A 88 1.82 15.23 6.43
C THR A 88 2.09 16.44 5.54
N PRO A 89 2.23 17.65 6.10
CA PRO A 89 2.61 18.82 5.31
C PRO A 89 3.88 18.57 4.48
N ALA A 90 4.91 17.98 5.08
CA ALA A 90 6.15 17.65 4.38
C ALA A 90 5.95 16.68 3.19
N LEU A 91 5.09 15.67 3.34
CA LEU A 91 4.78 14.75 2.24
C LEU A 91 3.97 15.47 1.15
N PHE A 92 3.06 16.35 1.54
CA PHE A 92 2.27 17.14 0.61
C PHE A 92 3.15 18.06 -0.23
N ASP A 93 4.04 18.82 0.42
CA ASP A 93 4.98 19.72 -0.24
C ASP A 93 5.91 18.95 -1.18
N HIS A 94 6.35 17.76 -0.77
CA HIS A 94 7.17 16.91 -1.62
C HIS A 94 6.41 16.41 -2.85
N ILE A 95 5.13 16.03 -2.73
CA ILE A 95 4.28 15.67 -3.88
C ILE A 95 4.10 16.86 -4.82
N LEU A 96 3.80 18.05 -4.28
CA LEU A 96 3.61 19.26 -5.08
C LEU A 96 4.89 19.62 -5.83
N THR A 97 6.04 19.59 -5.16
CA THR A 97 7.35 19.89 -5.75
C THR A 97 7.65 18.99 -6.95
N GLN A 98 7.40 17.68 -6.82
CA GLN A 98 7.57 16.75 -7.94
C GLN A 98 6.60 17.03 -9.09
N MET A 99 5.36 17.43 -8.79
CA MET A 99 4.40 17.76 -9.84
C MET A 99 4.73 19.07 -10.55
N THR A 100 5.23 20.08 -9.84
CA THR A 100 5.67 21.36 -10.43
C THR A 100 6.93 21.22 -11.28
N THR A 101 7.80 20.24 -11.00
CA THR A 101 8.90 19.87 -11.93
C THR A 101 8.39 19.06 -13.13
N GLY A 102 7.09 18.86 -13.21
CA GLY A 102 6.42 18.17 -14.30
C GLY A 102 6.31 16.68 -14.09
N ALA A 103 6.47 16.08 -12.92
CA ALA A 103 6.13 14.66 -12.74
C ALA A 103 4.61 14.45 -12.76
N SER A 104 4.14 13.37 -13.40
CA SER A 104 2.73 12.96 -13.25
C SER A 104 2.50 12.32 -11.88
N LEU A 105 1.27 12.38 -11.36
CA LEU A 105 0.92 11.75 -10.08
C LEU A 105 1.22 10.23 -10.05
N ARG A 106 1.19 9.57 -11.22
CA ARG A 106 1.56 8.16 -11.38
C ARG A 106 3.07 7.94 -11.24
N GLN A 107 3.89 8.85 -11.76
CA GLN A 107 5.35 8.81 -11.58
C GLN A 107 5.74 9.14 -10.13
N VAL A 108 5.08 10.13 -9.52
CA VAL A 108 5.27 10.44 -8.08
C VAL A 108 5.02 9.19 -7.23
N ALA A 109 3.94 8.45 -7.50
CA ALA A 109 3.63 7.22 -6.78
C ALA A 109 4.64 6.07 -6.95
N GLN A 110 5.57 6.16 -7.90
CA GLN A 110 6.64 5.17 -8.11
C GLN A 110 7.91 5.50 -7.31
N VAL A 111 8.04 6.71 -6.75
CA VAL A 111 9.21 7.11 -5.96
C VAL A 111 9.23 6.33 -4.63
N PRO A 112 10.37 5.74 -4.23
CA PRO A 112 10.48 5.06 -2.93
C PRO A 112 10.06 5.96 -1.77
N GLY A 113 9.21 5.43 -0.88
CA GLY A 113 8.66 6.17 0.27
C GLY A 113 7.38 6.98 -0.04
N MET A 114 6.94 7.07 -1.30
CA MET A 114 5.67 7.72 -1.64
C MET A 114 4.46 6.83 -1.38
N PRO A 115 3.29 7.43 -1.10
CA PRO A 115 2.03 6.72 -1.10
C PRO A 115 1.73 6.11 -2.48
N HIS A 116 1.12 4.93 -2.46
CA HIS A 116 0.65 4.28 -3.67
C HIS A 116 -0.38 5.17 -4.41
N TYR A 117 -0.44 5.07 -5.74
CA TYR A 117 -1.30 5.91 -6.59
C TYR A 117 -2.77 5.93 -6.15
N VAL A 118 -3.30 4.76 -5.76
CA VAL A 118 -4.68 4.62 -5.28
C VAL A 118 -4.95 5.48 -4.04
N THR A 119 -3.96 5.59 -3.15
CA THR A 119 -4.03 6.44 -1.95
C THR A 119 -4.09 7.92 -2.31
N LEU A 120 -3.23 8.37 -3.25
CA LEU A 120 -3.23 9.76 -3.73
C LEU A 120 -4.57 10.13 -4.36
N MET A 121 -5.12 9.24 -5.19
CA MET A 121 -6.46 9.44 -5.79
C MET A 121 -7.57 9.46 -4.74
N ALA A 122 -7.47 8.64 -3.69
CA ALA A 122 -8.43 8.66 -2.59
C ALA A 122 -8.37 9.97 -1.81
N TRP A 123 -7.18 10.52 -1.55
CA TRP A 123 -7.03 11.85 -0.95
C TRP A 123 -7.62 12.94 -1.84
N GLN A 124 -7.32 12.92 -3.14
CA GLN A 124 -7.88 13.88 -4.10
C GLN A 124 -9.41 13.90 -4.12
N ARG A 125 -10.07 12.74 -4.02
CA ARG A 125 -11.55 12.70 -3.96
C ARG A 125 -12.12 13.19 -2.64
N ARG A 126 -11.38 13.01 -1.55
CA ARG A 126 -11.85 13.33 -0.19
C ARG A 126 -11.60 14.78 0.20
N ASP A 127 -10.53 15.39 -0.31
CA ASP A 127 -10.11 16.74 0.04
C ASP A 127 -10.06 17.63 -1.22
N PRO A 128 -11.06 18.50 -1.41
CA PRO A 128 -11.11 19.43 -2.54
C PRO A 128 -9.93 20.43 -2.56
N ALA A 129 -9.39 20.82 -1.41
CA ALA A 129 -8.26 21.75 -1.36
C ALA A 129 -6.99 21.07 -1.88
N PHE A 130 -6.76 19.82 -1.46
CA PHE A 130 -5.70 18.98 -2.02
C PHE A 130 -5.85 18.83 -3.54
N ALA A 131 -7.06 18.55 -4.03
CA ALA A 131 -7.32 18.43 -5.46
C ALA A 131 -7.00 19.71 -6.24
N LYS A 132 -7.37 20.88 -5.71
CA LYS A 132 -7.07 22.19 -6.31
C LYS A 132 -5.56 22.43 -6.40
N MET A 133 -4.82 22.10 -5.35
CA MET A 133 -3.35 22.26 -5.33
C MET A 133 -2.66 21.32 -6.32
N LEU A 134 -3.12 20.06 -6.45
CA LEU A 134 -2.60 19.14 -7.47
C LEU A 134 -2.90 19.62 -8.89
N ALA A 135 -4.06 20.24 -9.13
CA ALA A 135 -4.42 20.80 -10.42
C ALA A 135 -3.49 21.98 -10.77
N TRP A 136 -3.31 22.92 -9.84
CA TRP A 136 -2.35 24.01 -10.00
C TRP A 136 -0.93 23.52 -10.27
N ALA A 137 -0.42 22.58 -9.46
CA ALA A 137 0.92 22.03 -9.64
C ALA A 137 1.11 21.32 -10.99
N ARG A 138 0.04 20.69 -11.51
CA ARG A 138 0.05 20.08 -12.85
C ARG A 138 0.15 21.13 -13.93
N GLU A 139 -0.63 22.21 -13.84
CA GLU A 139 -0.58 23.32 -14.79
C GLU A 139 0.82 23.95 -14.82
N GLU A 140 1.40 24.22 -13.64
CA GLU A 140 2.77 24.74 -13.52
C GLU A 140 3.81 23.80 -14.14
N GLY A 141 3.71 22.50 -13.87
CA GLY A 141 4.61 21.50 -14.44
C GLY A 141 4.49 21.34 -15.96
N HIS A 142 3.33 21.61 -16.55
CA HIS A 142 3.17 21.63 -18.00
C HIS A 142 3.96 22.79 -18.64
N TRP A 143 3.94 23.97 -18.02
CA TRP A 143 4.73 25.11 -18.47
C TRP A 143 6.23 24.83 -18.37
N ALA A 144 6.68 24.25 -17.26
CA ALA A 144 8.09 23.89 -17.07
C ALA A 144 8.60 22.92 -18.15
N ARG A 145 7.83 21.89 -18.50
CA ARG A 145 8.20 20.95 -19.58
C ARG A 145 8.24 21.62 -20.95
N GLY A 146 7.35 22.57 -21.21
CA GLY A 146 7.35 23.33 -22.47
C GLY A 146 8.65 24.12 -22.65
N LEU A 147 9.11 24.78 -21.58
CA LEU A 147 10.36 25.53 -21.59
C LEU A 147 11.59 24.63 -21.79
N ASP A 148 11.62 23.47 -21.14
CA ASP A 148 12.68 22.47 -21.33
C ASP A 148 12.76 21.98 -22.78
N GLU A 149 11.61 21.76 -23.43
CA GLU A 149 11.56 21.31 -24.81
C GLU A 149 12.08 22.40 -25.77
N VAL A 150 11.68 23.66 -25.55
CA VAL A 150 12.21 24.80 -26.32
C VAL A 150 13.73 24.89 -26.16
N ALA A 151 14.24 24.79 -24.93
CA ALA A 151 15.68 24.81 -24.66
C ALA A 151 16.42 23.66 -25.35
N ARG A 152 15.81 22.47 -25.45
CA ARG A 152 16.38 21.33 -26.20
C ARG A 152 16.42 21.59 -27.70
N VAL A 153 15.35 22.14 -28.28
CA VAL A 153 15.32 22.52 -29.69
C VAL A 153 16.38 23.56 -30.00
N ASP A 154 16.53 24.58 -29.15
CA ASP A 154 17.56 25.60 -29.29
C ASP A 154 18.97 25.03 -29.20
N ALA A 155 19.19 24.10 -28.25
CA ALA A 155 20.48 23.41 -28.12
C ALA A 155 20.80 22.55 -29.35
N LEU A 156 19.81 21.87 -29.93
CA LEU A 156 19.96 21.10 -31.16
C LEU A 156 20.26 22.01 -32.35
N ALA A 157 19.53 23.11 -32.50
CA ALA A 157 19.77 24.11 -33.54
C ALA A 157 21.18 24.74 -33.42
N ALA A 158 21.63 25.02 -32.20
CA ALA A 158 22.99 25.52 -31.96
C ALA A 158 24.08 24.49 -32.29
N ARG A 159 23.81 23.18 -32.14
CA ARG A 159 24.73 22.12 -32.60
C ARG A 159 24.82 22.10 -34.12
N HIS A 160 23.69 22.22 -34.83
CA HIS A 160 23.68 22.30 -36.29
C HIS A 160 24.43 23.54 -36.82
N ARG A 161 24.22 24.72 -36.23
CA ARG A 161 24.94 25.95 -36.60
C ARG A 161 26.47 25.85 -36.40
N ARG A 162 26.91 25.10 -35.38
CA ARG A 162 28.34 24.87 -35.09
C ARG A 162 28.98 23.79 -35.96
N SER A 163 28.23 23.15 -36.84
CA SER A 163 28.76 22.18 -37.80
C SER A 163 28.70 22.72 -39.24
N PRO A 164 29.35 23.86 -39.56
CA PRO A 164 29.48 24.27 -40.96
C PRO A 164 30.48 23.33 -41.64
N ASP A 165 30.01 22.65 -42.67
CA ASP A 165 30.79 21.98 -43.72
C ASP A 165 32.04 21.19 -43.30
N ARG A 166 31.84 19.91 -43.00
CA ARG A 166 32.86 18.87 -43.27
C ARG A 166 32.91 18.48 -44.76
N HIS A 167 32.25 19.21 -45.66
CA HIS A 167 32.23 18.92 -47.10
C HIS A 167 33.35 19.60 -47.91
N GLY A 168 34.30 20.25 -47.24
CA GLY A 168 35.49 20.83 -47.87
C GLY A 168 36.76 19.97 -47.85
N ARG A 169 36.71 18.63 -47.69
CA ARG A 169 37.90 17.81 -47.97
C ARG A 169 37.98 17.56 -49.47
N ALA A 170 38.74 18.45 -50.11
CA ALA A 170 39.26 18.34 -51.46
C ALA A 170 39.59 16.89 -51.82
N CYS A 171 39.00 16.41 -52.92
CA CYS A 171 39.50 15.22 -53.61
C CYS A 171 40.95 15.52 -54.04
N PRO A 172 41.96 14.74 -53.59
CA PRO A 172 43.30 14.87 -54.13
C PRO A 172 43.24 14.39 -55.59
N GLY A 173 43.60 15.28 -56.52
CA GLY A 173 43.75 14.95 -57.93
C GLY A 173 44.76 13.82 -58.08
N HIS A 174 44.34 12.75 -58.78
CA HIS A 174 45.25 11.71 -59.24
C HIS A 174 46.00 12.21 -60.48
N PRO A 175 47.33 12.03 -60.55
CA PRO A 175 48.16 12.40 -61.71
C PRO A 175 47.91 11.50 -62.92
#